data_AF-A0A9N9F6V7-F1
#
_entry.id   AF-A0A9N9F6V7-F1
#
_cell.length_a   1.000
_cell.length_b   1.000
_cell.length_c   1.000
_cell.angle_alpha   90.00
_cell.angle_beta   90.00
_cell.angle_gamma   90.00
#
_symmetry.space_group_name_H-M   'P 1'
#
loop_
_entity.id
_entity.type
_entity.pdbx_description
1 polymer ?
#
loop_
_entity_poly.entity_id
_entity_poly.type
_entity_poly.pdbx_seq_one_letter_code
_entity_poly.pdbx_strand_id
1 'polypeptide(L)'
;MSITFLCLVQGEPITQAFAIDINSNMLISYLKKAIKSELYPQFDNVPFKDIKLWKVEIPKWVMSTKNEDWTIGLQQVILAMNNS
;
A
#
# COMPACT_ATOMS: atom_id res chain seq x y z
N MET A 1 14.97 8.03 -8.43
CA MET A 1 13.61 8.05 -9.03
C MET A 1 12.62 7.76 -7.92
N SER A 2 11.36 8.14 -8.07
CA SER A 2 10.30 7.79 -7.11
C SER A 2 9.44 6.67 -7.70
N ILE A 3 8.99 5.76 -6.85
CA ILE A 3 8.04 4.69 -7.19
C ILE A 3 6.81 4.90 -6.32
N THR A 4 5.64 4.87 -6.96
CA THR A 4 4.35 4.92 -6.28
C THR A 4 3.86 3.51 -6.02
N PHE A 5 3.58 3.21 -4.76
CA PHE A 5 2.94 1.97 -4.33
C PHE A 5 1.47 2.24 -4.04
N LEU A 6 0.59 1.36 -4.54
CA LEU A 6 -0.80 1.35 -4.13
C LEU A 6 -0.93 0.40 -2.95
N CYS A 7 -1.21 0.91 -1.77
CA CYS A 7 -1.32 0.15 -0.54
C CYS A 7 -2.77 -0.13 -0.21
N LEU A 8 -3.07 -1.36 0.19
CA LEU A 8 -4.37 -1.78 0.68
C LEU A 8 -4.18 -2.54 1.99
N VAL A 9 -4.91 -2.14 3.02
CA VAL A 9 -4.97 -2.96 4.24
C VAL A 9 -5.80 -4.18 3.92
N GLN A 10 -5.32 -5.38 4.22
CA GLN A 10 -6.12 -6.59 3.96
C GLN A 10 -7.45 -6.49 4.73
N GLY A 11 -8.50 -7.15 4.25
CA GLY A 11 -9.83 -7.04 4.85
C GLY A 11 -10.57 -5.72 4.56
N GLU A 12 -9.88 -4.62 4.22
CA GLU A 12 -10.52 -3.40 3.75
C GLU A 12 -10.91 -3.51 2.27
N PRO A 13 -11.98 -2.83 1.83
CA PRO A 13 -12.34 -2.79 0.44
C PRO A 13 -11.28 -2.04 -0.36
N ILE A 14 -11.07 -2.43 -1.62
CA ILE A 14 -10.14 -1.76 -2.56
C ILE A 14 -10.43 -0.26 -2.68
N THR A 15 -11.66 0.17 -2.34
CA THR A 15 -12.01 1.58 -2.30
C THR A 15 -11.26 2.41 -1.26
N GLN A 16 -10.67 1.77 -0.25
CA GLN A 16 -9.82 2.40 0.74
C GLN A 16 -8.32 2.25 0.45
N ALA A 17 -7.95 1.74 -0.73
CA ALA A 17 -6.55 1.73 -1.14
C ALA A 17 -6.02 3.16 -1.27
N PHE A 18 -4.76 3.36 -0.90
CA PHE A 18 -4.09 4.65 -0.84
C PHE A 18 -2.70 4.57 -1.48
N ALA A 19 -2.22 5.69 -2.03
CA ALA A 19 -0.93 5.74 -2.70
C ALA A 19 0.17 6.20 -1.74
N ILE A 20 1.35 5.57 -1.82
CA ILE A 20 2.57 6.03 -1.15
C ILE A 20 3.68 6.18 -2.17
N ASP A 21 4.29 7.35 -2.21
CA ASP A 21 5.51 7.59 -2.97
C ASP A 21 6.73 7.32 -2.08
N ILE A 22 7.63 6.46 -2.57
CA ILE A 22 8.95 6.28 -1.95
C ILE A 22 10.04 6.42 -3.00
N ASN A 23 11.24 6.79 -2.55
CA ASN A 23 12.40 6.76 -3.44
C ASN A 23 12.75 5.31 -3.77
N SER A 24 12.96 5.01 -5.06
CA SER A 24 13.30 3.68 -5.58
C SER A 24 14.54 3.06 -4.94
N ASN A 25 15.43 3.89 -4.38
CA ASN A 25 16.68 3.47 -3.78
C ASN A 25 16.55 3.18 -2.27
N MET A 26 15.35 3.38 -1.69
CA MET A 26 15.10 3.13 -0.28
C MET A 26 14.78 1.66 -0.01
N LEU A 27 15.15 1.22 1.19
CA LEU A 27 14.83 -0.12 1.68
C LEU A 27 13.34 -0.25 2.01
N ILE A 28 12.86 -1.50 2.01
CA ILE A 28 11.48 -1.86 2.39
C ILE A 28 11.10 -1.34 3.80
N SER A 29 12.08 -1.18 4.69
CA SER A 29 11.85 -0.61 6.03
C SER A 29 11.31 0.83 5.99
N TYR A 30 11.69 1.64 5.00
CA TYR A 30 11.15 2.98 4.81
C TYR A 30 9.71 2.94 4.34
N LEU A 31 9.37 2.00 3.45
CA LEU A 31 7.99 1.78 3.02
C LEU A 31 7.11 1.37 4.21
N LYS A 32 7.55 0.45 5.08
CA LYS A 32 6.79 0.07 6.28
C LYS A 32 6.55 1.25 7.23
N LYS A 33 7.53 2.14 7.38
CA LYS A 33 7.39 3.36 8.19
C LYS A 33 6.41 4.36 7.56
N ALA A 34 6.47 4.54 6.24
CA ALA A 34 5.53 5.40 5.51
C ALA A 34 4.09 4.89 5.64
N ILE A 35 3.86 3.58 5.45
CA ILE A 35 2.56 2.93 5.66
C ILE A 35 2.05 3.16 7.08
N LYS A 36 2.90 2.95 8.09
CA LYS A 36 2.50 3.17 9.49
C LYS A 36 2.11 4.62 9.77
N SER A 37 2.81 5.58 9.17
CA SER A 37 2.52 7.01 9.31
C SER A 37 1.19 7.38 8.66
N GLU A 38 0.91 6.85 7.47
CA GLU A 38 -0.32 7.14 6.71
C GLU A 38 -1.56 6.56 7.41
N LEU A 39 -1.43 5.38 8.01
CA LEU A 39 -2.51 4.69 8.70
C LEU A 39 -2.60 5.02 10.20
N TYR A 40 -1.94 6.09 10.66
CA TYR A 40 -2.08 6.54 12.03
C TYR A 40 -3.54 6.99 12.31
N PRO A 41 -4.15 6.61 13.44
CA PRO A 41 -3.61 5.86 14.57
C PRO A 41 -3.81 4.33 14.51
N GLN A 42 -4.40 3.80 13.43
CA GLN A 42 -4.81 2.39 13.32
C GLN A 42 -3.66 1.40 13.56
N PHE A 43 -2.44 1.74 13.11
CA PHE A 43 -1.24 0.91 13.26
C PHE A 43 -0.26 1.39 14.33
N ASP A 44 -0.65 2.30 15.23
CA ASP A 44 0.29 2.88 16.20
C ASP A 44 0.84 1.82 17.17
N ASN A 45 -0.02 0.89 17.60
CA ASN A 45 0.32 -0.24 18.47
C ASN A 45 1.10 -1.36 17.76
N VAL A 46 1.21 -1.34 16.42
CA VAL A 46 1.93 -2.36 15.65
C VAL A 46 3.33 -1.85 15.35
N PRO A 47 4.41 -2.51 15.81
CA PRO A 47 5.76 -2.14 15.42
C PRO A 47 5.94 -2.25 13.90
N PHE A 48 6.60 -1.28 13.26
CA PHE A 48 6.76 -1.29 11.79
C PHE A 48 7.47 -2.56 11.28
N LYS A 49 8.29 -3.21 12.11
CA LYS A 49 8.96 -4.48 11.80
C LYS A 49 7.97 -5.64 11.60
N ASP A 50 6.84 -5.59 12.30
CA ASP A 50 5.81 -6.64 12.34
C ASP A 50 4.75 -6.46 11.24
N ILE A 51 4.76 -5.31 10.53
CA ILE A 51 3.97 -5.12 9.32
C ILE A 51 4.49 -6.07 8.23
N LYS A 52 3.65 -7.01 7.80
CA LYS A 52 3.95 -7.89 6.66
C LYS A 52 3.47 -7.23 5.39
N LEU A 53 4.30 -7.28 4.35
CA LEU A 53 4.01 -6.73 3.04
C LEU A 53 3.86 -7.87 2.04
N TRP A 54 2.77 -7.87 1.28
CA TRP A 54 2.48 -8.87 0.27
C TRP A 54 2.30 -8.19 -1.08
N LYS A 55 3.02 -8.64 -2.10
CA LYS A 55 2.75 -8.20 -3.46
C LYS A 55 1.51 -8.92 -3.98
N VAL A 56 0.51 -8.17 -4.40
CA VAL A 56 -0.71 -8.71 -5.01
C VAL A 56 -0.92 -8.13 -6.40
N GLU A 57 -1.40 -8.99 -7.28
CA GLU A 57 -1.81 -8.62 -8.61
C GLU A 57 -3.31 -8.38 -8.58
N ILE A 58 -3.70 -7.11 -8.57
CA ILE A 58 -5.12 -6.75 -8.71
C ILE A 58 -5.47 -6.76 -10.21
N PRO A 59 -6.52 -7.48 -10.63
CA PRO A 59 -6.94 -7.48 -12.03
C PRO A 59 -7.37 -6.09 -12.48
N LYS A 60 -6.94 -5.70 -13.68
CA LYS A 60 -7.24 -4.38 -14.28
C LYS A 60 -8.73 -4.02 -14.30
N TRP A 61 -9.62 -5.01 -14.45
CA TRP A 61 -11.07 -4.79 -14.49
C TRP A 61 -11.65 -4.34 -13.14
N VAL A 62 -11.02 -4.71 -12.02
CA VAL A 62 -11.44 -4.30 -10.66
C VAL A 62 -11.10 -2.84 -10.39
N MET A 63 -10.03 -2.32 -11.01
CA MET A 63 -9.64 -0.91 -10.88
C MET A 63 -10.52 0.02 -11.73
N SER A 64 -11.16 -0.50 -12.78
CA SER A 64 -11.99 0.27 -13.72
C SER A 64 -13.32 0.78 -13.14
N THR A 65 -13.71 0.34 -11.94
CA THR A 65 -14.97 0.75 -11.31
C THR A 65 -14.86 2.01 -10.45
N LYS A 66 -13.66 2.62 -10.34
CA LYS A 66 -13.50 3.97 -9.78
C LYS A 66 -13.34 4.99 -10.91
N ASN A 67 -14.29 5.90 -10.99
CA ASN A 67 -14.38 6.99 -11.97
C ASN A 67 -13.45 8.17 -11.63
N GLU A 68 -12.18 7.89 -11.29
CA GLU A 68 -11.14 8.91 -11.15
C GLU A 68 -9.89 8.37 -11.86
N ASP A 69 -9.45 9.09 -12.89
CA ASP A 69 -8.36 8.72 -13.80
C ASP A 69 -7.07 8.32 -13.05
N TRP A 70 -6.81 7.02 -12.94
CA TRP A 70 -5.48 6.51 -12.56
C TRP A 70 -4.78 5.97 -13.80
N THR A 71 -3.78 6.71 -14.26
CA THR A 71 -2.88 6.34 -15.36
C THR A 71 -2.32 4.94 -15.09
N ILE A 72 -2.65 4.01 -15.98
CA ILE A 72 -2.42 2.58 -15.83
C ILE A 72 -0.94 2.28 -16.08
N GLY A 73 -0.11 2.52 -15.08
CA GLY A 73 1.32 2.26 -15.09
C GLY A 73 1.72 1.40 -13.90
N LEU A 74 1.56 0.07 -14.02
CA LEU A 74 2.15 -0.95 -13.15
C LEU A 74 2.07 -0.66 -11.64
N GLN A 75 0.85 -0.58 -11.10
CA GLN A 75 0.66 -0.49 -9.64
C GLN A 75 0.97 -1.86 -9.00
N GLN A 76 2.13 -1.98 -8.36
CA GLN A 76 2.40 -3.08 -7.45
C GLN A 76 1.57 -2.83 -6.20
N VAL A 77 0.48 -3.59 -6.04
CA VAL A 77 -0.35 -3.47 -4.83
C VAL A 77 0.38 -4.17 -3.71
N ILE A 78 0.82 -3.40 -2.71
CA ILE A 78 1.44 -3.96 -1.52
C ILE A 78 0.38 -3.99 -0.42
N LEU A 79 -0.09 -5.20 -0.11
CA LEU A 79 -0.96 -5.46 1.03
C LEU A 79 -0.12 -5.43 2.31
N ALA A 80 -0.38 -4.46 3.17
CA ALA A 80 0.14 -4.45 4.52
C ALA A 80 -0.85 -5.20 5.41
N MET A 81 -0.44 -6.28 6.07
CA MET A 81 -1.26 -6.81 7.14
C MET A 81 -0.57 -7.39 8.36
N ASN A 82 -1.36 -7.24 9.42
CA ASN A 82 -1.26 -7.51 10.84
C ASN A 82 -0.49 -8.77 11.27
N ASN A 83 0.12 -8.68 12.45
CA ASN A 83 0.33 -9.84 13.31
C ASN A 83 -0.92 -9.95 14.19
N SER A 84 -1.69 -11.03 14.05
CA SER A 84 -2.48 -11.55 15.16
C SER A 84 -1.59 -11.84 16.37
#